data_AF-A0A8T6VXZ8-F1
#
_entry.id   AF-A0A8T6VXZ8-F1
#
_cell.length_a   1.000
_cell.length_b   1.000
_cell.length_c   1.000
_cell.angle_alpha   90.00
_cell.angle_beta   90.00
_cell.angle_gamma   90.00
#
_symmetry.space_group_name_H-M   'P 1'
#
loop_
_entity.id
_entity.type
_entity.pdbx_description
1 polymer ?
#
loop_
_entity_poly.entity_id
_entity_poly.type
_entity_poly.pdbx_seq_one_letter_code
_entity_poly.pdbx_strand_id
1 'polypeptide(L)'
;MAVSLIVMIMAFYGLPDDLGNEGSGPLAYLTGWNYILIMLTFVSLVVGGYVIYRYVTDKARFEELMSTNSQAIFKRNQIEIERLALRLTSREEKRVVEAMKKYKIK
;
A
#
# COMPACT_ATOMS: atom_id res chain seq x y z
N MET A 1 14.60 -6.70 1.26
CA MET A 1 13.76 -5.60 1.80
C MET A 1 13.72 -5.57 3.33
N ALA A 2 13.76 -6.70 4.05
CA ALA A 2 13.80 -6.71 5.52
C ALA A 2 15.07 -6.10 6.16
N VAL A 3 16.22 -6.18 5.47
CA VAL A 3 17.51 -5.64 5.97
C VAL A 3 17.47 -4.11 6.13
N SER A 4 16.73 -3.40 5.27
CA SER A 4 16.58 -1.94 5.37
C SER A 4 15.84 -1.52 6.65
N LEU A 5 14.84 -2.31 7.03
CA LEU A 5 14.00 -2.02 8.20
C LEU A 5 14.74 -2.29 9.51
N ILE A 6 15.57 -3.34 9.55
CA ILE A 6 16.42 -3.68 10.70
C ILE A 6 17.52 -2.62 10.89
N VAL A 7 18.17 -2.17 9.81
CA VAL A 7 19.18 -1.09 9.87
C VAL A 7 18.54 0.23 10.32
N MET A 8 17.32 0.51 9.87
CA MET A 8 16.56 1.69 10.28
C MET A 8 16.13 1.64 11.77
N ILE A 9 15.75 0.46 12.28
CA ILE A 9 15.46 0.26 13.71
C ILE A 9 16.73 0.40 14.55
N MET A 10 17.87 -0.16 14.12
CA MET A 10 19.14 0.00 14.83
C MET A 10 19.61 1.46 14.85
N ALA A 11 19.43 2.20 13.74
CA ALA A 11 19.71 3.63 13.70
C ALA A 11 18.77 4.45 14.61
N PHE A 12 17.53 3.97 14.84
CA PHE A 12 16.54 4.64 15.67
C PHE A 12 16.72 4.38 17.18
N TYR A 13 17.15 3.17 17.55
CA TYR A 13 17.36 2.77 18.94
C TYR A 13 18.80 2.92 19.44
N GLY A 14 19.75 3.18 18.53
CA GLY A 14 21.17 3.29 18.86
C GLY A 14 21.80 1.92 19.12
N LEU A 15 23.06 1.77 18.74
CA LEU A 15 23.91 0.74 19.37
C LEU A 15 24.13 1.17 20.83
N PRO A 16 24.15 0.25 21.79
CA PRO A 16 24.51 0.61 23.17
C PRO A 16 26.00 0.98 23.19
N ASP A 17 26.27 2.29 23.19
CA ASP A 17 27.61 2.83 23.32
C ASP A 17 27.99 2.76 24.81
N ASP A 18 28.70 1.71 25.21
CA ASP A 18 29.11 1.47 26.60
C ASP A 18 30.30 2.38 27.03
N LEU A 19 30.25 3.68 26.72
CA LEU A 19 31.30 4.65 27.00
C LEU A 19 30.74 6.02 27.41
N GLY A 20 30.17 6.07 28.61
CA GLY A 20 30.32 7.14 29.61
C GLY A 20 30.44 8.61 29.15
N ASN A 21 29.57 9.10 28.26
CA ASN A 21 29.50 10.52 27.93
C ASN A 21 28.05 11.02 28.06
N GLU A 22 27.77 11.78 29.12
CA GLU A 22 26.44 12.27 29.52
C GLU A 22 25.82 13.32 28.56
N GLY A 23 26.27 13.39 27.31
CA GLY A 23 25.79 14.35 26.32
C GLY A 23 25.64 13.83 24.89
N SER A 24 25.97 12.56 24.61
CA SER A 24 25.92 11.98 23.26
C SER A 24 24.79 10.97 23.11
N GLY A 25 23.55 11.39 23.33
CA GLY A 25 22.40 10.61 22.86
C GLY A 25 22.32 10.64 21.32
N PRO A 26 21.68 9.66 20.66
CA PRO A 26 21.54 9.62 19.20
C PRO A 26 20.83 10.84 18.59
N LEU A 27 20.23 11.70 19.43
CA LEU A 27 19.63 12.97 19.06
C LEU A 27 20.65 14.12 18.94
N ALA A 28 21.88 13.98 19.46
CA ALA A 28 22.92 15.01 19.42
C ALA A 28 23.44 15.30 18.00
N TYR A 29 23.31 14.34 17.08
CA TYR A 29 23.65 14.48 15.66
C TYR A 29 22.48 14.96 14.78
N LEU A 30 21.27 15.10 15.34
CA LEU A 30 20.10 15.58 14.62
C LEU A 30 20.12 17.12 14.54
N THR A 31 20.96 17.65 13.66
CA THR A 31 20.84 19.04 13.20
C THR A 31 19.54 19.21 12.41
N GLY A 32 18.96 20.42 12.41
CA GLY A 32 17.54 20.70 12.11
C GLY A 32 16.92 20.08 10.85
N TRP A 33 17.71 19.73 9.83
CA TRP A 33 17.25 19.02 8.64
C TRP A 33 16.83 17.56 8.92
N ASN A 34 17.43 16.91 9.90
CA ASN A 34 17.14 15.51 10.21
C ASN A 34 15.73 15.33 10.79
N TYR A 35 15.24 16.31 11.56
CA TYR A 35 13.85 16.29 12.06
C TYR A 35 12.82 16.36 10.92
N ILE A 36 13.09 17.14 9.88
CA ILE A 36 12.23 17.24 8.70
C ILE A 36 12.21 15.90 7.95
N LEU A 37 13.35 15.25 7.79
CA LEU A 37 13.45 13.94 7.14
C LEU A 37 12.73 12.84 7.92
N ILE A 38 12.84 12.83 9.25
CA ILE A 38 12.11 11.88 10.11
C ILE A 38 10.60 12.09 9.97
N MET A 39 10.15 13.34 10.02
CA MET A 39 8.73 13.68 9.87
C MET A 39 8.21 13.26 8.50
N LEU A 40 8.96 13.55 7.43
CA LEU A 40 8.61 13.16 6.06
C LEU A 40 8.56 11.64 5.89
N THR A 41 9.44 10.90 6.57
CA THR A 41 9.42 9.43 6.58
C THR A 41 8.15 8.91 7.24
N PHE A 42 7.76 9.48 8.38
CA PHE A 42 6.55 9.08 9.08
C PHE A 42 5.29 9.36 8.27
N VAL A 43 5.19 10.56 7.67
CA VAL A 43 4.10 10.93 6.77
C VAL A 43 4.06 9.99 5.57
N SER A 44 5.20 9.72 4.95
CA SER A 44 5.29 8.81 3.79
C SER A 44 4.88 7.38 4.15
N LEU A 45 5.20 6.91 5.36
CA LEU A 45 4.81 5.59 5.85
C LEU A 45 3.30 5.49 6.06
N VAL A 46 2.68 6.50 6.66
CA VAL A 46 1.23 6.55 6.87
C VAL A 46 0.50 6.63 5.53
N VAL A 47 0.92 7.53 4.64
CA VAL A 47 0.29 7.70 3.31
C VAL A 47 0.51 6.46 2.45
N GLY A 48 1.74 5.94 2.40
CA GLY A 48 2.07 4.73 1.65
C GLY A 48 1.30 3.51 2.17
N GLY A 49 1.23 3.34 3.48
CA GLY A 49 0.44 2.29 4.12
C GLY A 49 -1.04 2.37 3.75
N TYR A 50 -1.62 3.58 3.78
CA TYR A 50 -3.01 3.79 3.37
C TYR A 50 -3.26 3.45 1.89
N VAL A 51 -2.37 3.87 0.99
CA VAL A 51 -2.49 3.58 -0.45
C VAL A 51 -2.40 2.08 -0.71
N ILE A 52 -1.46 1.38 -0.07
CA ILE A 52 -1.31 -0.08 -0.20
C ILE A 52 -2.56 -0.78 0.34
N TYR A 53 -3.01 -0.41 1.54
CA TYR A 53 -4.22 -0.98 2.13
C TYR A 53 -5.44 -0.83 1.22
N ARG A 54 -5.63 0.37 0.66
CA ARG A 54 -6.71 0.65 -0.28
C ARG A 54 -6.60 -0.17 -1.55
N TYR A 55 -5.40 -0.28 -2.14
CA TYR A 55 -5.17 -1.09 -3.33
C TYR A 55 -5.48 -2.57 -3.09
N VAL A 56 -5.03 -3.13 -1.97
CA VAL A 56 -5.29 -4.53 -1.61
C VAL A 56 -6.79 -4.78 -1.41
N THR A 57 -7.48 -3.85 -0.74
CA THR A 57 -8.93 -3.95 -0.51
C THR A 57 -9.72 -3.85 -1.82
N ASP A 58 -9.40 -2.88 -2.67
CA ASP A 58 -10.04 -2.70 -3.98
C ASP A 58 -9.81 -3.93 -4.89
N LYS A 59 -8.61 -4.51 -4.84
CA LYS A 59 -8.27 -5.74 -5.59
C LYS A 59 -9.02 -6.97 -5.07
N ALA A 60 -9.09 -7.16 -3.76
CA ALA A 60 -9.81 -8.27 -3.16
C ALA A 60 -11.32 -8.21 -3.52
N ARG A 61 -11.90 -7.01 -3.46
CA ARG A 61 -13.30 -6.79 -3.85
C ARG A 61 -13.55 -7.05 -5.33
N PHE A 62 -12.62 -6.64 -6.18
CA PHE A 62 -12.67 -6.92 -7.61
C PHE A 62 -12.63 -8.44 -7.89
N GLU A 63 -11.71 -9.17 -7.25
CA GLU A 63 -11.60 -10.62 -7.41
C GLU A 63 -12.85 -11.36 -6.92
N GLU A 64 -13.42 -10.95 -5.79
CA GLU A 64 -14.69 -11.48 -5.27
C GLU A 64 -15.82 -11.34 -6.31
N LEU A 65 -16.01 -10.13 -6.85
CA LEU A 65 -17.06 -9.86 -7.84
C LEU A 65 -16.83 -10.59 -9.17
N MET A 66 -15.57 -10.70 -9.62
CA MET A 66 -15.20 -11.42 -10.83
C MET A 66 -15.27 -12.94 -10.69
N SER A 67 -15.06 -13.47 -9.48
CA SER A 67 -15.14 -14.92 -9.20
C SER A 67 -16.58 -15.45 -9.18
N THR A 68 -17.57 -14.55 -9.13
CA THR A 68 -18.98 -14.93 -9.08
C THR A 68 -19.44 -15.51 -10.43
N ASN A 69 -19.88 -16.77 -10.42
CA ASN A 69 -20.37 -17.48 -11.62
C ASN A 69 -21.83 -17.14 -12.03
N SER A 70 -22.47 -16.18 -11.35
CA SER A 70 -23.86 -15.79 -11.63
C SER A 70 -23.94 -14.53 -12.48
N GLN A 71 -24.54 -14.66 -13.66
CA GLN A 71 -24.78 -13.55 -14.59
C GLN A 71 -25.59 -12.41 -13.96
N ALA A 72 -26.59 -12.74 -13.13
CA ALA A 72 -27.46 -11.74 -12.49
C ALA A 72 -26.68 -10.89 -11.47
N ILE A 73 -25.79 -11.52 -10.70
CA ILE A 73 -24.96 -10.82 -9.71
C ILE A 73 -23.90 -9.97 -10.42
N PHE A 74 -23.30 -10.50 -11.50
CA PHE A 74 -22.36 -9.73 -12.32
C PHE A 74 -23.01 -8.50 -12.94
N LYS A 75 -24.20 -8.63 -13.55
CA LYS A 75 -24.93 -7.51 -14.14
C LYS A 75 -25.33 -6.45 -13.11
N ARG A 76 -25.73 -6.87 -11.91
CA ARG A 76 -26.09 -5.95 -10.81
C ARG A 76 -24.88 -5.11 -10.35
N ASN A 77 -23.69 -5.71 -10.34
CA ASN A 77 -22.47 -5.08 -9.84
C ASN A 77 -21.52 -4.60 -10.95
N GLN A 78 -21.95 -4.62 -12.21
CA GLN A 78 -21.09 -4.34 -13.38
C GLN A 78 -20.40 -2.97 -13.28
N ILE A 79 -21.14 -1.93 -12.90
CA ILE A 79 -20.61 -0.56 -12.75
C ILE A 79 -19.50 -0.52 -11.68
N GLU A 80 -19.65 -1.30 -10.61
CA GLU A 80 -18.65 -1.39 -9.55
C GLU A 80 -17.41 -2.13 -10.04
N ILE A 81 -17.59 -3.23 -10.77
CA ILE A 81 -16.51 -4.03 -11.35
C ILE A 81 -15.68 -3.21 -12.35
N GLU A 82 -16.33 -2.49 -13.28
CA GLU A 82 -15.66 -1.63 -14.25
C GLU A 82 -14.91 -0.48 -13.55
N ARG A 83 -15.54 0.14 -12.55
CA ARG A 83 -14.91 1.21 -11.77
C ARG A 83 -13.69 0.71 -11.00
N LEU A 84 -13.74 -0.49 -10.43
CA LEU A 84 -12.61 -1.11 -9.74
C LEU A 84 -11.50 -1.48 -10.73
N ALA A 85 -11.84 -2.04 -11.89
CA ALA A 85 -10.88 -2.38 -12.93
C ALA A 85 -10.11 -1.15 -13.44
N LEU A 86 -10.80 -0.04 -13.69
CA LEU A 86 -10.19 1.23 -14.11
C LEU A 86 -9.21 1.80 -13.07
N ARG A 87 -9.46 1.55 -11.78
CA ARG A 87 -8.55 2.00 -10.71
C ARG A 87 -7.35 1.09 -10.49
N LEU A 88 -7.46 -0.20 -10.83
CA LEU A 88 -6.45 -1.20 -10.54
C LEU A 88 -5.36 -1.23 -11.62
N THR A 89 -5.70 -1.67 -12.83
CA THR A 89 -4.76 -1.75 -13.96
C THR A 89 -5.50 -2.09 -15.26
N SER A 90 -4.93 -1.70 -16.41
CA SER A 90 -5.44 -2.01 -17.75
C SER A 90 -5.55 -3.51 -18.04
N ARG A 91 -4.82 -4.36 -17.31
CA ARG A 91 -4.96 -5.82 -17.40
C ARG A 91 -6.28 -6.32 -16.81
N GLU A 92 -6.72 -5.75 -15.69
CA GLU A 92 -7.98 -6.14 -15.05
C GLU A 92 -9.17 -5.65 -15.87
N GLU A 93 -9.05 -4.48 -16.51
CA GLU A 93 -10.03 -3.99 -17.47
C GLU A 93 -10.29 -4.99 -18.61
N LYS A 94 -9.23 -5.56 -19.19
CA LYS A 94 -9.36 -6.61 -20.21
C LYS A 94 -10.13 -7.84 -19.70
N ARG A 95 -9.90 -8.24 -18.45
CA ARG A 95 -10.61 -9.37 -17.83
C ARG A 95 -12.10 -9.07 -17.66
N VAL A 96 -12.46 -7.84 -17.31
CA VAL A 96 -13.87 -7.42 -17.23
C VAL A 96 -14.51 -7.47 -18.62
N VAL A 97 -13.84 -6.95 -19.65
CA VAL A 97 -14.33 -6.98 -21.03
C VAL A 97 -14.54 -8.43 -21.51
N GLU A 98 -13.63 -9.35 -21.18
CA GLU A 98 -13.78 -10.78 -21.47
C GLU A 98 -14.98 -11.40 -20.73
N ALA A 99 -15.17 -11.07 -19.46
CA ALA A 99 -16.33 -11.54 -18.69
C ALA A 99 -17.65 -10.96 -19.23
N MET A 100 -17.68 -9.69 -19.63
CA MET A 100 -18.85 -9.06 -20.28
C MET A 100 -19.20 -9.77 -21.58
N LYS A 101 -18.20 -10.10 -22.41
CA LYS A 101 -18.38 -10.91 -23.63
C LYS A 101 -18.95 -12.29 -23.31
N LYS A 102 -18.43 -12.98 -22.28
CA LYS A 102 -18.93 -14.29 -21.83
C LYS A 102 -20.41 -14.24 -21.45
N TYR A 103 -20.82 -13.20 -20.74
CA TYR A 103 -22.20 -13.01 -20.31
C TYR A 103 -23.11 -12.31 -21.34
N LYS A 104 -22.60 -12.01 -22.54
CA LYS A 104 -23.31 -11.26 -23.61
C LYS A 104 -23.94 -9.95 -23.12
N ILE A 105 -23.26 -9.27 -22.20
CA ILE A 105 -23.68 -7.98 -21.68
C ILE A 105 -23.12 -6.92 -22.64
N LYS A 106 -24.01 -6.07 -23.18
CA LYS A 106 -23.68 -4.99 -24.11
C LYS A 106 -23.09 -3.79 -23.38
#